data_AF-A0A965PMM5-F1
#
_entry.id   AF-A0A965PMM5-F1
#
_cell.length_a   1.000
_cell.length_b   1.000
_cell.length_c   1.000
_cell.angle_alpha   90.00
_cell.angle_beta   90.00
_cell.angle_gamma   90.00
#
_symmetry.space_group_name_H-M   'P 1'
#
loop_
_entity.id
_entity.type
_entity.pdbx_description
1 polymer ?
#
loop_
_entity_poly.entity_id
_entity_poly.type
_entity_poly.pdbx_seq_one_letter_code
_entity_poly.pdbx_strand_id
1 'polypeptide(L)'
;MLDKKLLAALRERDGDVCAWTGLETDTLVPHHRANRGAGGFKGADRLSNLILVDSVVNGRFENDLQRRAQLLGFKISRYSDPETI
;
A
#
# COMPACT_ATOMS: atom_id res chain seq x y z
N MET A 1 -12.22 6.48 4.37
CA MET A 1 -11.10 7.09 5.12
C MET A 1 -10.49 6.02 5.99
N LEU A 2 -9.17 5.85 5.97
CA LEU A 2 -8.47 4.84 6.77
C LEU A 2 -8.61 5.18 8.26
N ASP A 3 -8.74 4.16 9.10
CA ASP A 3 -8.78 4.35 10.55
C ASP A 3 -7.44 4.95 11.06
N LYS A 4 -7.53 5.87 12.03
CA LYS A 4 -6.34 6.57 12.54
C LYS A 4 -5.36 5.65 13.26
N LYS A 5 -5.85 4.65 13.99
CA LYS A 5 -4.98 3.68 14.68
C LYS A 5 -4.28 2.80 13.66
N LEU A 6 -4.98 2.38 12.61
CA LEU A 6 -4.37 1.62 11.52
C LEU A 6 -3.31 2.43 10.77
N LEU A 7 -3.55 3.73 10.53
CA LEU A 7 -2.53 4.60 9.94
C LEU A 7 -1.29 4.74 10.84
N ALA A 8 -1.47 4.89 12.15
CA ALA A 8 -0.37 4.95 13.10
C ALA A 8 0.44 3.64 13.11
N ALA A 9 -0.24 2.49 13.18
CA ALA A 9 0.41 1.19 13.12
C ALA A 9 1.15 0.95 11.80
N LEU A 10 0.63 1.46 10.68
CA LEU A 10 1.30 1.41 9.38
C LEU A 10 2.60 2.23 9.40
N ARG A 11 2.56 3.47 9.88
CA ARG A 11 3.74 4.33 9.98
C ARG A 11 4.80 3.75 10.90
N GLU A 12 4.40 3.19 12.04
CA GLU A 12 5.29 2.52 12.98
C GLU A 12 5.97 1.29 12.35
N ARG A 13 5.20 0.44 11.64
CA ARG A 13 5.75 -0.74 10.96
C ARG A 13 6.72 -0.36 9.83
N ASP A 14 6.38 0.66 9.05
CA ASP A 14 7.12 1.04 7.84
C ASP A 14 8.22 2.08 8.12
N GLY A 15 8.35 2.56 9.36
CA GLY A 15 9.41 3.48 9.77
C GLY A 15 9.33 4.87 9.14
N ASP A 16 8.14 5.31 8.73
CA ASP A 16 7.93 6.59 8.04
C ASP A 16 8.82 6.82 6.79
N VAL A 17 9.12 5.74 6.07
CA VAL A 17 9.79 5.78 4.76
C VAL A 17 8.93 5.17 3.66
N CYS A 18 9.19 5.56 2.42
CA CYS A 18 8.54 4.96 1.27
C CYS A 18 9.08 3.55 1.03
N ALA A 19 8.20 2.55 1.03
CA ALA A 19 8.59 1.15 0.85
C ALA A 19 9.25 0.86 -0.52
N TRP A 20 9.03 1.72 -1.52
CA TRP A 20 9.62 1.58 -2.86
C TRP A 20 11.00 2.23 -3.01
N THR A 21 11.17 3.44 -2.47
CA THR A 21 12.38 4.25 -2.65
C THR A 21 13.32 4.19 -1.44
N GLY A 22 12.81 3.83 -0.27
CA GLY A 22 13.50 3.89 1.01
C GLY A 22 13.68 5.31 1.57
N LEU A 23 13.05 6.32 0.95
CA LEU A 23 13.23 7.72 1.32
C LEU A 23 12.16 8.21 2.29
N GLU A 24 12.57 9.08 3.21
CA GLU A 24 11.67 9.92 4.01
C GLU A 24 11.08 11.03 3.14
N THR A 25 9.82 11.38 3.38
CA THR A 25 9.03 12.29 2.54
C THR A 25 7.77 12.71 3.29
N ASP A 26 7.34 13.95 3.09
CA ASP A 26 6.14 14.52 3.67
C ASP A 26 4.85 14.08 2.95
N THR A 27 4.99 13.42 1.79
CA THR A 27 3.86 12.98 0.95
C THR A 27 3.57 11.49 1.02
N LEU A 28 3.98 10.82 2.11
CA LEU A 28 3.69 9.40 2.33
C LEU A 28 2.19 9.14 2.48
N VAL A 29 1.70 8.16 1.70
CA VAL A 29 0.32 7.72 1.68
C VAL A 29 0.22 6.19 1.83
N PRO A 30 -0.84 5.68 2.47
CA PRO A 30 -1.13 4.25 2.45
C PRO A 30 -1.53 3.77 1.05
N HIS A 31 -0.89 2.71 0.57
CA HIS A 31 -1.25 2.00 -0.65
C HIS A 31 -1.75 0.59 -0.32
N HIS A 32 -2.88 0.19 -0.92
CA HIS A 32 -3.40 -1.18 -0.81
C HIS A 32 -2.71 -2.11 -1.81
N ARG A 33 -1.98 -3.12 -1.34
CA ARG A 33 -1.32 -4.15 -2.17
C ARG A 33 -2.34 -4.89 -3.05
N ALA A 34 -3.43 -5.35 -2.45
CA ALA A 34 -4.59 -5.92 -3.12
C ALA A 34 -5.67 -4.85 -3.29
N ASN A 35 -6.07 -4.60 -4.53
CA ASN A 35 -7.09 -3.59 -4.87
C ASN A 35 -8.43 -3.90 -4.17
N ARG A 36 -9.06 -2.86 -3.61
CA ARG A 36 -10.33 -2.91 -2.87
C ARG A 36 -11.59 -3.04 -3.74
N GLY A 37 -11.45 -2.99 -5.06
CA GLY A 37 -12.55 -2.97 -6.01
C GLY A 37 -13.38 -1.70 -5.96
N ALA A 38 -14.36 -1.61 -6.87
CA ALA A 38 -15.30 -0.50 -6.92
C ALA A 38 -16.13 -0.44 -5.61
N GLY A 39 -16.27 0.76 -5.04
CA GLY A 39 -16.98 0.98 -3.77
C GLY A 39 -16.12 0.84 -2.51
N GLY A 40 -14.87 0.40 -2.62
CA GLY A 40 -13.89 0.42 -1.53
C GLY A 40 -14.27 -0.49 -0.36
N PHE A 41 -14.14 -1.81 -0.54
CA PHE A 41 -14.42 -2.78 0.53
C PHE A 41 -13.62 -2.47 1.81
N LYS A 42 -14.31 -2.26 2.93
CA LYS A 42 -13.68 -1.88 4.21
C LYS A 42 -12.85 -3.00 4.83
N GLY A 43 -13.20 -4.27 4.60
CA GLY A 43 -12.43 -5.40 5.13
C GLY A 43 -11.02 -5.51 4.54
N ALA A 44 -10.74 -4.78 3.46
CA ALA A 44 -9.40 -4.67 2.89
C ALA A 44 -8.50 -3.64 3.61
N ASP A 45 -9.06 -2.85 4.54
CA ASP A 45 -8.30 -1.92 5.39
C ASP A 45 -7.66 -2.66 6.57
N ARG A 46 -6.60 -3.39 6.27
CA ARG A 46 -5.79 -4.15 7.24
C ARG A 46 -4.31 -3.95 6.98
N LEU A 47 -3.51 -4.07 8.04
CA LEU A 47 -2.10 -3.75 8.00
C LEU A 47 -1.34 -4.59 6.96
N SER A 48 -1.62 -5.89 6.86
CA SER A 48 -1.02 -6.80 5.86
C SER A 48 -1.27 -6.40 4.40
N ASN A 49 -2.37 -5.68 4.14
CA ASN A 49 -2.73 -5.19 2.81
C ASN A 49 -2.20 -3.78 2.53
N LEU A 50 -1.61 -3.12 3.51
CA LEU A 50 -1.15 -1.74 3.38
C LEU A 50 0.36 -1.68 3.35
N ILE A 51 0.89 -0.75 2.56
CA ILE A 51 2.28 -0.31 2.59
C ILE A 51 2.31 1.21 2.51
N LEU A 52 3.33 1.82 3.07
CA LEU A 52 3.54 3.26 3.00
C LEU A 52 4.41 3.59 1.78
N VAL A 53 3.93 4.48 0.91
CA VAL A 53 4.66 4.90 -0.29
C VAL A 53 4.46 6.39 -0.56
N ASP A 54 5.36 6.99 -1.33
CA ASP A 54 5.16 8.34 -1.86
C ASP A 54 3.86 8.44 -2.66
N SER A 55 3.17 9.57 -2.56
CA SER A 55 1.98 9.88 -3.36
C SER A 55 2.20 9.69 -4.87
N VAL A 56 3.39 10.06 -5.37
CA VAL A 56 3.79 9.87 -6.77
C VAL A 56 3.97 8.39 -7.11
N VAL A 57 4.65 7.63 -6.25
CA VAL A 57 4.85 6.18 -6.44
C VAL A 57 3.50 5.45 -6.43
N ASN A 58 2.60 5.81 -5.52
CA ASN A 58 1.24 5.29 -5.47
C ASN A 58 0.50 5.49 -6.81
N GLY A 59 0.62 6.66 -7.44
CA GLY A 59 0.07 6.90 -8.78
C GLY A 59 0.72 6.04 -9.86
N ARG A 60 2.05 5.88 -9.81
CA ARG A 60 2.81 5.07 -10.77
C ARG A 60 2.53 3.56 -10.66
N PHE A 61 2.20 3.07 -9.47
CA PHE A 61 1.72 1.70 -9.24
C PHE A 61 0.40 1.39 -9.96
N GLU A 62 -0.39 2.40 -10.27
CA GLU A 62 -1.60 2.28 -11.10
C GLU A 62 -1.34 2.53 -12.59
N ASN A 63 -0.09 2.82 -12.98
CA ASN A 63 0.29 3.16 -14.35
C ASN A 63 1.57 2.38 -14.78
N ASP A 64 2.70 3.07 -14.93
CA ASP A 64 3.92 2.55 -15.56
C ASP A 64 4.68 1.53 -14.69
N LEU A 65 4.55 1.60 -13.37
CA LEU A 65 5.22 0.69 -12.45
C LEU A 65 4.38 -0.54 -12.09
N GLN A 66 3.14 -0.65 -12.56
CA GLN A 66 2.21 -1.70 -12.14
C GLN A 66 2.80 -3.12 -12.25
N ARG A 67 3.38 -3.45 -13.40
CA ARG A 67 3.99 -4.77 -13.65
C ARG A 67 5.17 -5.04 -12.70
N ARG A 68 6.02 -4.05 -12.47
CA ARG A 68 7.19 -4.18 -11.60
C ARG A 68 6.78 -4.29 -10.13
N ALA A 69 5.77 -3.53 -9.72
CA ALA A 69 5.21 -3.58 -8.37
C ALA A 69 4.57 -4.95 -8.09
N GLN A 70 3.94 -5.58 -9.09
CA GLN A 70 3.43 -6.95 -8.98
C GLN A 70 4.56 -7.98 -8.81
N LEU A 71 5.61 -7.90 -9.64
CA LEU A 71 6.75 -8.82 -9.56
C LEU A 71 7.49 -8.75 -8.22
N LEU A 72 7.51 -7.57 -7.60
CA LEU A 72 8.19 -7.32 -6.33
C LEU A 72 7.25 -7.43 -5.11
N GLY A 73 5.97 -7.78 -5.28
CA GLY A 73 5.02 -8.00 -4.19
C GLY A 73 4.42 -6.73 -3.55
N PHE A 74 4.76 -5.54 -4.05
CA PHE A 74 4.12 -4.27 -3.64
C PHE A 74 2.67 -4.17 -4.11
N LYS A 75 2.34 -4.85 -5.21
CA LYS A 75 0.97 -5.13 -5.63
C LYS A 75 0.75 -6.62 -5.74
N ILE A 76 -0.44 -7.07 -5.38
CA ILE A 76 -0.85 -8.46 -5.52
C ILE A 76 -2.22 -8.54 -6.21
N SER A 77 -2.60 -9.74 -6.63
CA SER A 77 -3.94 -9.96 -7.18
C SER A 77 -4.99 -9.58 -6.16
N ARG A 78 -6.12 -9.00 -6.61
CA ARG A 78 -7.26 -8.72 -5.73
C ARG A 78 -7.87 -9.96 -5.08
N TYR A 79 -7.57 -11.14 -5.64
CA TYR A 79 -8.04 -12.44 -5.14
C TYR A 79 -7.01 -13.12 -4.22
N SER A 80 -5.82 -12.54 -4.09
CA SER A 80 -4.82 -13.01 -3.14
C SER A 80 -5.16 -12.55 -1.73
N ASP A 81 -4.72 -13.32 -0.74
CA ASP A 81 -4.75 -12.89 0.65
C ASP A 81 -3.42 -12.23 1.04
N PRO A 82 -3.39 -10.91 1.30
CA PRO A 82 -2.22 -10.21 1.82
C PRO A 82 -1.61 -10.77 3.11
N GLU A 83 -2.36 -11.57 3.88
CA GLU A 83 -1.83 -12.20 5.11
C GLU A 83 -0.96 -13.44 4.83
N THR A 84 -1.12 -14.06 3.66
CA THR A 84 -0.44 -15.32 3.33
C THR A 84 0.53 -15.19 2.14
N ILE A 85 0.71 -13.99 1.59
CA ILE A 85 1.61 -13.68 0.46
C ILE A 85 2.62 -12.60 0.81
#